data_AF-A0A2D6P896-F1
#
_entry.id   AF-A0A2D6P896-F1
#
_cell.length_a   1.000
_cell.length_b   1.000
_cell.length_c   1.000
_cell.angle_alpha   90.00
_cell.angle_beta   90.00
_cell.angle_gamma   90.00
#
_symmetry.space_group_name_H-M   'P 1'
#
loop_
_entity.id
_entity.type
_entity.pdbx_description
1 polymer ?
#
loop_
_entity_poly.entity_id
_entity_poly.type
_entity_poly.pdbx_seq_one_letter_code
_entity_poly.pdbx_strand_id
1 'polypeptide(L)'
;MEVMVYGNGESRNKFDKLRFMGNYTTWGCNAIYRDLNVDNLVSVDYAMQQEIYESGYVRDNVCYFTDWSVIPNADDMLLKTMKMDFEPHMIHETLQIDRTDCVIQGKDPKTAERNIAEALDFNPDLDYNDLKLKAEKDTGLYITWVGKDKVKNVEYPREWCAGTTAIHLACQQGATKVYMLGFDLSSYDSPLNNIYKGSNNYLPEYAKGFNPVNWNLQLGAIFGEFKDVEFIWVNPVHTSLDGVRAKFKNVNFLTYEQLYDSIR
;
A
#
# COMPACT_ATOMS: atom_id res chain seq x y z
N MET A 1 -12.43 15.13 -12.17
CA MET A 1 -12.78 14.94 -10.75
C MET A 1 -11.57 15.30 -9.89
N GLU A 2 -11.73 16.04 -8.80
CA GLU A 2 -10.63 16.29 -7.87
C GLU A 2 -10.61 15.20 -6.79
N VAL A 3 -9.43 14.67 -6.48
CA VAL A 3 -9.27 13.58 -5.52
C VAL A 3 -8.17 13.90 -4.52
N MET A 4 -8.35 13.41 -3.30
CA MET A 4 -7.34 13.46 -2.26
C MET A 4 -6.87 12.04 -1.96
N VAL A 5 -5.58 11.80 -2.17
CA VAL A 5 -4.95 10.50 -1.97
C VAL A 5 -4.03 10.59 -0.75
N TYR A 6 -4.24 9.67 0.19
CA TYR A 6 -3.48 9.61 1.43
C TYR A 6 -2.50 8.43 1.40
N GLY A 7 -1.21 8.75 1.30
CA GLY A 7 -0.10 7.87 1.60
C GLY A 7 0.17 7.76 3.10
N ASN A 8 1.16 6.95 3.48
CA ASN A 8 1.44 6.61 4.88
C ASN A 8 2.76 7.17 5.42
N GLY A 9 3.43 8.06 4.68
CA GLY A 9 4.60 8.80 5.14
C GLY A 9 4.27 9.73 6.32
N GLU A 10 5.27 9.98 7.16
CA GLU A 10 5.17 10.80 8.36
C GLU A 10 4.80 12.25 8.10
N SER A 11 5.04 12.77 6.89
CA SER A 11 4.53 14.08 6.51
C SER A 11 2.99 14.16 6.56
N ARG A 12 2.28 13.03 6.56
CA ARG A 12 0.81 13.00 6.75
C ARG A 12 0.39 13.47 8.14
N ASN A 13 1.22 13.40 9.18
CA ASN A 13 0.84 13.64 10.58
C ASN A 13 0.17 15.00 10.88
N LYS A 14 0.13 15.95 9.93
CA LYS A 14 -0.57 17.23 10.04
C LYS A 14 -1.96 17.23 9.41
N PHE A 15 -2.55 16.08 9.05
CA PHE A 15 -3.78 16.00 8.25
C PHE A 15 -5.11 16.13 9.02
N ASP A 16 -5.11 16.19 10.36
CA ASP A 16 -6.34 16.14 11.15
C ASP A 16 -7.36 17.22 10.79
N LYS A 17 -6.90 18.39 10.33
CA LYS A 17 -7.78 19.46 9.85
C LYS A 17 -8.33 19.20 8.44
N LEU A 18 -7.66 18.39 7.61
CA LEU A 18 -8.10 18.03 6.25
C LEU A 18 -9.09 16.87 6.21
N ARG A 19 -9.25 16.13 7.32
CA ARG A 19 -10.16 14.97 7.43
C ARG A 19 -11.61 15.29 7.02
N PHE A 20 -12.02 16.56 7.07
CA PHE A 20 -13.41 16.99 6.91
C PHE A 20 -13.58 18.19 5.97
N MET A 21 -12.57 18.51 5.16
CA MET A 21 -12.58 19.71 4.30
C MET A 21 -12.74 19.37 2.83
N GLY A 22 -13.67 20.07 2.16
CA GLY A 22 -13.91 19.99 0.73
C GLY A 22 -14.79 18.83 0.27
N ASN A 23 -15.17 18.86 -1.00
CA ASN A 23 -15.94 17.81 -1.67
C ASN A 23 -15.00 17.00 -2.58
N TYR A 24 -14.09 16.24 -1.96
CA TYR A 24 -13.10 15.41 -2.65
C TYR A 24 -13.49 13.94 -2.59
N THR A 25 -13.30 13.22 -3.69
CA THR A 25 -13.26 11.75 -3.61
C THR A 25 -11.95 11.35 -2.94
N THR A 26 -12.04 10.59 -1.86
CA THR A 26 -10.90 10.18 -1.05
C THR A 26 -10.40 8.80 -1.42
N TRP A 27 -9.07 8.69 -1.49
CA TRP A 27 -8.35 7.45 -1.68
C TRP A 27 -7.36 7.26 -0.56
N GLY A 28 -7.31 6.07 0.01
CA GLY A 28 -6.40 5.72 1.09
C GLY A 28 -5.64 4.44 0.81
N CYS A 29 -4.56 4.20 1.54
CA CYS A 29 -3.82 2.94 1.43
C CYS A 29 -3.53 2.26 2.78
N ASN A 30 -3.61 0.92 2.79
CA ASN A 30 -3.32 0.04 3.92
C ASN A 30 -3.99 0.53 5.22
N ALA A 31 -3.24 0.78 6.30
CA ALA A 31 -3.79 1.03 7.63
C ALA A 31 -4.49 2.38 7.83
N ILE A 32 -4.67 3.22 6.81
CA ILE A 32 -5.47 4.45 6.94
C ILE A 32 -6.91 4.26 7.37
N TYR A 33 -7.48 3.08 7.09
CA TYR A 33 -8.81 2.74 7.57
C TYR A 33 -8.93 2.75 9.11
N ARG A 34 -7.80 2.62 9.83
CA ARG A 34 -7.74 2.72 11.30
C ARG A 34 -7.93 4.17 11.79
N ASP A 35 -7.59 5.15 10.95
CA ASP A 35 -7.66 6.58 11.27
C ASP A 35 -8.97 7.22 10.78
N LEU A 36 -9.42 6.86 9.57
CA LEU A 36 -10.59 7.44 8.90
C LEU A 36 -11.17 6.53 7.82
N ASN A 37 -12.45 6.73 7.51
CA ASN A 37 -13.10 6.09 6.36
C ASN A 37 -12.80 6.90 5.09
N VAL A 38 -12.32 6.21 4.05
CA VAL A 38 -12.12 6.77 2.71
C VAL A 38 -13.14 6.17 1.75
N ASP A 39 -13.41 6.86 0.64
CA ASP A 39 -14.33 6.37 -0.39
C ASP A 39 -13.76 5.12 -1.10
N ASN A 40 -12.42 5.08 -1.26
CA ASN A 40 -11.70 4.00 -1.93
C ASN A 40 -10.43 3.64 -1.15
N LEU A 41 -10.38 2.43 -0.60
CA LEU A 41 -9.20 1.93 0.12
C LEU A 41 -8.40 0.95 -0.75
N VAL A 42 -7.09 1.13 -0.85
CA VAL A 42 -6.19 0.20 -1.57
C VAL A 42 -5.31 -0.56 -0.59
N SER A 43 -5.17 -1.87 -0.76
CA SER A 43 -4.20 -2.65 0.03
C SER A 43 -3.51 -3.72 -0.80
N VAL A 44 -2.22 -3.91 -0.57
CA VAL A 44 -1.37 -4.82 -1.38
C VAL A 44 -0.64 -5.89 -0.56
N ASP A 45 -0.62 -5.74 0.76
CA ASP A 45 0.06 -6.68 1.67
C ASP A 45 -0.96 -7.71 2.20
N TYR A 46 -0.68 -9.01 2.08
CA TYR A 46 -1.66 -10.07 2.41
C TYR A 46 -2.18 -9.99 3.85
N ALA A 47 -1.29 -9.78 4.81
CA ALA A 47 -1.66 -9.66 6.22
C ALA A 47 -2.53 -8.41 6.49
N MET A 48 -2.24 -7.30 5.80
CA MET A 48 -3.05 -6.08 5.88
C MET A 48 -4.43 -6.27 5.26
N GLN A 49 -4.50 -6.93 4.10
CA GLN A 49 -5.77 -7.24 3.44
C GLN A 49 -6.66 -8.11 4.34
N GLN A 50 -6.08 -9.13 4.97
CA GLN A 50 -6.79 -9.99 5.93
C GLN A 50 -7.27 -9.19 7.15
N GLU A 51 -6.43 -8.33 7.74
CA GLU A 51 -6.81 -7.46 8.86
C GLU A 51 -8.00 -6.55 8.48
N ILE A 52 -7.94 -5.89 7.32
CA ILE A 52 -9.03 -5.03 6.82
C ILE A 52 -10.29 -5.87 6.62
N TYR A 53 -10.18 -7.09 6.09
CA TYR A 53 -11.32 -7.99 5.89
C TYR A 53 -11.99 -8.38 7.20
N GLU A 54 -11.19 -8.80 8.19
CA GLU A 54 -11.67 -9.23 9.51
C GLU A 54 -12.30 -8.09 10.31
N SER A 55 -11.83 -6.85 10.13
CA SER A 55 -12.44 -5.66 10.73
C SER A 55 -13.90 -5.43 10.27
N GLY A 56 -14.31 -6.04 9.16
CA GLY A 56 -15.62 -5.83 8.53
C GLY A 56 -15.69 -4.58 7.65
N TYR A 57 -14.61 -3.79 7.53
CA TYR A 57 -14.56 -2.57 6.74
C TYR A 57 -15.03 -2.77 5.28
N VAL A 58 -14.66 -3.91 4.70
CA VAL A 58 -14.96 -4.31 3.32
C VAL A 58 -16.46 -4.50 3.03
N ARG A 59 -17.32 -4.61 4.05
CA ARG A 59 -18.76 -4.81 3.88
C ARG A 59 -19.44 -3.54 3.40
N ASP A 60 -19.00 -2.41 3.93
CA ASP A 60 -19.64 -1.11 3.72
C ASP A 60 -18.82 -0.18 2.83
N ASN A 61 -17.50 -0.40 2.72
CA ASN A 61 -16.58 0.50 2.01
C ASN A 61 -15.91 -0.19 0.82
N VAL A 62 -15.69 0.55 -0.27
CA VAL A 62 -15.05 0.01 -1.48
C VAL A 62 -13.56 -0.18 -1.23
N CYS A 63 -13.08 -1.39 -1.49
CA CYS A 63 -11.67 -1.75 -1.35
C CYS A 63 -11.12 -2.27 -2.68
N TYR A 64 -9.84 -2.01 -2.93
CA TYR A 64 -9.08 -2.51 -4.07
C TYR A 64 -7.88 -3.28 -3.56
N PHE A 65 -7.94 -4.61 -3.66
CA PHE A 65 -6.89 -5.51 -3.17
C PHE A 65 -6.14 -6.12 -4.35
N THR A 66 -4.81 -6.17 -4.28
CA THR A 66 -4.00 -6.95 -5.23
C THR A 66 -4.05 -8.43 -4.88
N ASP A 67 -3.87 -9.28 -5.88
CA ASP A 67 -3.85 -10.74 -5.74
C ASP A 67 -5.14 -11.31 -5.10
N TRP A 68 -6.26 -10.60 -5.23
CA TRP A 68 -7.53 -10.93 -4.58
C TRP A 68 -8.43 -11.75 -5.50
N SER A 69 -7.90 -12.89 -5.95
CA SER A 69 -8.62 -13.82 -6.82
C SER A 69 -9.47 -14.78 -5.98
N VAL A 70 -10.79 -14.60 -6.00
CA VAL A 70 -11.73 -15.45 -5.26
C VAL A 70 -11.79 -16.85 -5.89
N ILE A 71 -11.54 -17.86 -5.07
CA ILE A 71 -11.71 -19.28 -5.41
C ILE A 71 -13.09 -19.71 -4.91
N PRO A 72 -14.03 -20.06 -5.81
CA PRO A 72 -15.35 -20.48 -5.41
C PRO A 72 -15.33 -21.93 -4.92
N ASN A 73 -16.11 -22.23 -3.87
CA ASN A 73 -16.27 -23.57 -3.30
C ASN A 73 -14.92 -24.28 -3.03
N ALA A 74 -14.02 -23.61 -2.33
CA ALA A 74 -12.73 -24.18 -1.95
C ALA A 74 -12.92 -25.42 -1.06
N ASP A 75 -12.37 -26.55 -1.50
CA ASP A 75 -12.52 -27.83 -0.82
C ASP A 75 -11.32 -28.19 0.07
N ASP A 76 -11.51 -29.18 0.94
CA ASP A 76 -10.48 -29.65 1.88
C ASP A 76 -9.21 -30.15 1.18
N MET A 77 -9.33 -30.69 -0.04
CA MET A 77 -8.18 -31.21 -0.79
C MET A 77 -7.30 -30.06 -1.27
N LEU A 78 -7.90 -29.02 -1.86
CA LEU A 78 -7.21 -27.80 -2.26
C LEU A 78 -6.51 -27.15 -1.06
N LEU A 79 -7.24 -26.94 0.05
CA LEU A 79 -6.69 -26.31 1.25
C LEU A 79 -5.53 -27.13 1.82
N LYS A 80 -5.68 -28.46 1.88
CA LYS A 80 -4.60 -29.35 2.32
C LYS A 80 -3.38 -29.20 1.43
N THR A 81 -3.55 -29.23 0.11
CA THR A 81 -2.44 -29.07 -0.84
C THR A 81 -1.73 -27.72 -0.68
N MET A 82 -2.47 -26.61 -0.57
CA MET A 82 -1.87 -25.28 -0.40
C MET A 82 -1.12 -25.13 0.93
N LYS A 83 -1.57 -25.83 1.98
CA LYS A 83 -0.94 -25.82 3.30
C LYS A 83 0.29 -26.73 3.42
N MET A 84 0.54 -27.65 2.49
CA MET A 84 1.57 -28.69 2.62
C MET A 84 3.00 -28.14 2.77
N ASP A 85 3.30 -27.01 2.14
CA ASP A 85 4.64 -26.42 2.13
C ASP A 85 4.85 -25.37 3.24
N PHE A 86 3.87 -25.19 4.14
CA PHE A 86 3.90 -24.20 5.20
C PHE A 86 3.82 -24.84 6.58
N GLU A 87 4.67 -24.36 7.49
CA GLU A 87 4.59 -24.74 8.90
C GLU A 87 3.29 -24.19 9.53
N PRO A 88 2.72 -24.86 10.55
CA PRO A 88 1.43 -24.44 11.13
C PRO A 88 1.37 -22.98 11.59
N HIS A 89 2.49 -22.42 12.07
CA HIS A 89 2.55 -21.03 12.53
C HIS A 89 2.64 -19.99 11.39
N MET A 90 2.83 -20.44 10.15
CA MET A 90 2.87 -19.61 8.94
C MET A 90 1.53 -19.63 8.18
N ILE A 91 0.54 -20.39 8.67
CA ILE A 91 -0.78 -20.51 8.06
C ILE A 91 -1.72 -19.58 8.81
N HIS A 92 -2.21 -18.56 8.11
CA HIS A 92 -3.11 -17.53 8.63
C HIS A 92 -4.46 -17.69 7.96
N GLU A 93 -5.39 -18.33 8.65
CA GLU A 93 -6.73 -18.63 8.13
C GLU A 93 -7.80 -17.91 8.95
N THR A 94 -8.67 -17.14 8.27
CA THR A 94 -9.81 -16.51 8.94
C THR A 94 -10.88 -17.54 9.30
N LEU A 95 -11.85 -17.17 10.15
CA LEU A 95 -12.98 -18.05 10.45
C LEU A 95 -13.85 -18.28 9.21
N GLN A 96 -14.02 -19.54 8.82
CA GLN A 96 -14.85 -19.96 7.68
C GLN A 96 -16.35 -19.72 7.92
N ILE A 97 -16.84 -20.02 9.13
CA ILE A 97 -18.26 -19.97 9.53
C ILE A 97 -19.16 -20.70 8.52
N ASP A 98 -19.80 -19.98 7.59
CA ASP A 98 -20.76 -20.43 6.58
C ASP A 98 -20.28 -20.18 5.14
N ARG A 99 -19.03 -19.75 4.99
CA ARG A 99 -18.42 -19.36 3.71
C ARG A 99 -17.82 -20.58 3.00
N THR A 100 -18.04 -20.64 1.70
CA THR A 100 -17.47 -21.66 0.81
C THR A 100 -16.38 -21.12 -0.11
N ASP A 101 -16.32 -19.80 -0.24
CA ASP A 101 -15.42 -19.12 -1.16
C ASP A 101 -14.26 -18.52 -0.35
N CYS A 102 -13.05 -18.58 -0.88
CA CYS A 102 -11.89 -18.00 -0.22
C CYS A 102 -10.92 -17.36 -1.20
N VAL A 103 -10.11 -16.45 -0.70
CA VAL A 103 -8.89 -15.99 -1.35
C VAL A 103 -7.71 -16.69 -0.67
N ILE A 104 -6.81 -17.27 -1.46
CA ILE A 104 -5.57 -17.90 -1.00
C ILE A 104 -4.40 -17.11 -1.57
N GLN A 105 -3.60 -16.52 -0.70
CA GLN A 105 -2.44 -15.71 -1.04
C GLN A 105 -1.27 -16.11 -0.15
N GLY A 106 -0.06 -15.65 -0.47
CA GLY A 106 1.07 -15.88 0.41
C GLY A 106 2.41 -15.64 -0.24
N LYS A 107 3.44 -15.87 0.59
CA LYS A 107 4.83 -15.79 0.19
C LYS A 107 5.57 -16.98 0.79
N ASP A 108 6.14 -17.81 -0.10
CA ASP A 108 6.99 -18.94 0.27
C ASP A 108 8.24 -18.44 1.03
N PRO A 109 8.56 -18.97 2.23
CA PRO A 109 9.79 -18.69 2.95
C PRO A 109 11.07 -18.79 2.11
N LYS A 110 11.13 -19.76 1.18
CA LYS A 110 12.29 -19.92 0.27
C LYS A 110 12.46 -18.73 -0.66
N THR A 111 11.38 -18.00 -0.95
CA THR A 111 11.46 -16.75 -1.71
C THR A 111 12.11 -15.65 -0.89
N ALA A 112 11.80 -15.54 0.41
CA ALA A 112 12.49 -14.60 1.29
C ALA A 112 13.99 -14.94 1.39
N GLU A 113 14.33 -16.22 1.57
CA GLU A 113 15.73 -16.70 1.62
C GLU A 113 16.52 -16.36 0.35
N ARG A 114 15.94 -16.63 -0.84
CA ARG A 114 16.54 -16.27 -2.13
C ARG A 114 16.75 -14.77 -2.27
N ASN A 115 15.74 -13.97 -1.93
CA ASN A 115 15.84 -12.51 -2.02
C ASN A 115 16.95 -11.95 -1.10
N ILE A 116 17.13 -12.53 0.09
CA ILE A 116 18.22 -12.16 1.00
C ILE A 116 19.58 -12.52 0.37
N ALA A 117 19.72 -13.74 -0.15
CA ALA A 117 20.95 -14.22 -0.76
C ALA A 117 21.35 -13.37 -1.98
N GLU A 118 20.41 -13.11 -2.88
CA GLU A 118 20.63 -12.26 -4.07
C GLU A 118 21.02 -10.83 -3.66
N ALA A 119 20.32 -10.23 -2.69
CA ALA A 119 20.64 -8.88 -2.25
C ALA A 119 22.06 -8.77 -1.65
N LEU A 120 22.51 -9.78 -0.91
CA LEU A 120 23.87 -9.83 -0.35
C LEU A 120 24.95 -10.12 -1.39
N ASP A 121 24.63 -10.86 -2.45
CA ASP A 121 25.53 -11.09 -3.58
C ASP A 121 25.81 -9.79 -4.34
N PHE A 122 24.76 -9.01 -4.61
CA PHE A 122 24.88 -7.71 -5.28
C PHE A 122 25.42 -6.60 -4.37
N ASN A 123 25.15 -6.66 -3.07
CA ASN A 123 25.59 -5.66 -2.10
C ASN A 123 25.98 -6.31 -0.75
N PRO A 124 27.23 -6.79 -0.61
CA PRO A 124 27.69 -7.52 0.57
C PRO A 124 27.67 -6.71 1.88
N ASP A 125 27.65 -5.38 1.80
CA ASP A 125 27.69 -4.49 2.96
C ASP A 125 26.30 -4.21 3.56
N LEU A 126 25.24 -4.82 3.02
CA LEU A 126 23.90 -4.69 3.57
C LEU A 126 23.81 -5.24 5.00
N ASP A 127 22.97 -4.59 5.81
CA ASP A 127 22.66 -5.06 7.16
C ASP A 127 21.79 -6.30 7.07
N TYR A 128 22.39 -7.47 7.30
CA TYR A 128 21.71 -8.76 7.21
C TYR A 128 20.43 -8.82 8.04
N ASN A 129 20.42 -8.27 9.26
CA ASN A 129 19.28 -8.38 10.15
C ASN A 129 18.11 -7.51 9.67
N ASP A 130 18.39 -6.30 9.21
CA ASP A 130 17.36 -5.41 8.63
C ASP A 130 16.84 -5.96 7.29
N LEU A 131 17.72 -6.50 6.45
CA LEU A 131 17.37 -7.15 5.19
C LEU A 131 16.48 -8.37 5.44
N LYS A 132 16.85 -9.24 6.38
CA LYS A 132 16.08 -10.41 6.77
C LYS A 132 14.70 -10.02 7.28
N LEU A 133 14.63 -9.04 8.21
CA LEU A 133 13.38 -8.51 8.73
C LEU A 133 12.43 -8.01 7.62
N LYS A 134 12.96 -7.30 6.62
CA LYS A 134 12.20 -6.79 5.47
C LYS A 134 11.77 -7.92 4.51
N ALA A 135 12.68 -8.85 4.23
CA ALA A 135 12.42 -9.95 3.31
C ALA A 135 11.43 -10.97 3.89
N GLU A 136 11.46 -11.21 5.19
CA GLU A 136 10.56 -12.16 5.86
C GLU A 136 9.17 -11.56 6.15
N LYS A 137 8.99 -10.24 6.03
CA LYS A 137 7.67 -9.60 6.16
C LYS A 137 6.64 -10.30 5.27
N ASP A 138 5.50 -10.62 5.88
CA ASP A 138 4.34 -11.31 5.28
C ASP A 138 4.67 -12.67 4.63
N THR A 139 5.76 -13.32 5.06
CA THR A 139 6.02 -14.72 4.72
C THR A 139 4.98 -15.61 5.38
N GLY A 140 4.39 -16.51 4.61
CA GLY A 140 3.32 -17.39 5.06
C GLY A 140 2.19 -17.51 4.04
N LEU A 141 1.22 -18.35 4.39
CA LEU A 141 0.00 -18.60 3.62
C LEU A 141 -1.18 -17.90 4.30
N TYR A 142 -1.91 -17.10 3.56
CA TYR A 142 -3.07 -16.36 4.01
C TYR A 142 -4.31 -16.89 3.29
N ILE A 143 -5.23 -17.45 4.07
CA ILE A 143 -6.51 -17.97 3.60
C ILE A 143 -7.60 -17.08 4.18
N THR A 144 -8.23 -16.27 3.33
CA THR A 144 -9.33 -15.41 3.75
C THR A 144 -10.63 -15.95 3.18
N TRP A 145 -11.47 -16.51 4.05
CA TRP A 145 -12.83 -16.90 3.69
C TRP A 145 -13.67 -15.66 3.40
N VAL A 146 -14.24 -15.57 2.20
CA VAL A 146 -14.95 -14.37 1.72
C VAL A 146 -16.46 -14.58 1.70
N GLY A 147 -17.19 -13.49 1.92
CA GLY A 147 -18.64 -13.43 1.83
C GLY A 147 -19.06 -12.26 0.96
N LYS A 148 -20.23 -11.67 1.26
CA LYS A 148 -20.65 -10.44 0.58
C LYS A 148 -19.79 -9.27 1.04
N ASP A 149 -18.99 -8.72 0.13
CA ASP A 149 -18.14 -7.56 0.35
C ASP A 149 -18.10 -6.63 -0.88
N LYS A 150 -17.31 -5.56 -0.78
CA LYS A 150 -17.07 -4.58 -1.84
C LYS A 150 -15.59 -4.54 -2.26
N VAL A 151 -14.87 -5.65 -2.10
CA VAL A 151 -13.48 -5.77 -2.55
C VAL A 151 -13.46 -5.98 -4.07
N LYS A 152 -12.60 -5.23 -4.74
CA LYS A 152 -12.30 -5.37 -6.17
C LYS A 152 -10.86 -5.83 -6.33
N ASN A 153 -10.63 -6.85 -7.14
CA ASN A 153 -9.28 -7.24 -7.51
C ASN A 153 -8.62 -6.15 -8.36
N VAL A 154 -7.37 -5.83 -8.05
CA VAL A 154 -6.55 -4.91 -8.85
C VAL A 154 -5.89 -5.69 -9.99
N GLU A 155 -6.40 -5.52 -11.21
CA GLU A 155 -5.80 -6.12 -12.41
C GLU A 155 -4.52 -5.40 -12.84
N TYR A 156 -4.50 -4.07 -12.67
CA TYR A 156 -3.37 -3.19 -13.03
C TYR A 156 -3.44 -1.88 -12.21
N PRO A 157 -2.31 -1.34 -11.73
CA PRO A 157 -0.94 -1.86 -11.82
C PRO A 157 -0.68 -3.02 -10.84
N ARG A 158 0.31 -3.87 -11.15
CA ARG A 158 0.74 -4.99 -10.30
C ARG A 158 2.13 -4.75 -9.74
N GLU A 159 2.43 -5.35 -8.59
CA GLU A 159 3.74 -5.24 -7.90
C GLU A 159 4.12 -3.80 -7.51
N TRP A 160 3.11 -2.94 -7.34
CA TRP A 160 3.29 -1.55 -6.95
C TRP A 160 2.97 -1.35 -5.46
N CYS A 161 3.48 -0.27 -4.86
CA CYS A 161 3.09 0.03 -3.49
C CYS A 161 1.63 0.51 -3.46
N ALA A 162 0.96 0.33 -2.32
CA ALA A 162 -0.47 0.64 -2.22
C ALA A 162 -0.78 2.13 -2.50
N GLY A 163 0.11 3.05 -2.11
CA GLY A 163 -0.08 4.49 -2.35
C GLY A 163 -0.04 4.87 -3.84
N THR A 164 0.94 4.39 -4.60
CA THR A 164 1.04 4.67 -6.04
C THR A 164 -0.08 3.96 -6.82
N THR A 165 -0.44 2.75 -6.40
CA THR A 165 -1.61 2.02 -6.92
C THR A 165 -2.90 2.83 -6.73
N ALA A 166 -3.11 3.45 -5.57
CA ALA A 166 -4.26 4.31 -5.31
C ALA A 166 -4.30 5.54 -6.23
N ILE A 167 -3.17 6.21 -6.46
CA ILE A 167 -3.11 7.32 -7.41
C ILE A 167 -3.46 6.83 -8.82
N HIS A 168 -2.87 5.71 -9.25
CA HIS A 168 -3.07 5.17 -10.58
C HIS A 168 -4.56 4.83 -10.83
N LEU A 169 -5.19 4.12 -9.90
CA LEU A 169 -6.61 3.77 -9.97
C LEU A 169 -7.50 5.03 -9.97
N ALA A 170 -7.17 6.05 -9.17
CA ALA A 170 -7.90 7.31 -9.19
C ALA A 170 -7.82 8.00 -10.56
N CYS A 171 -6.66 7.99 -11.20
CA CYS A 171 -6.47 8.54 -12.55
C CYS A 171 -7.27 7.75 -13.60
N GLN A 172 -7.24 6.42 -13.55
CA GLN A 172 -8.06 5.57 -14.43
C GLN A 172 -9.57 5.81 -14.26
N GLN A 173 -10.00 6.27 -13.08
CA GLN A 173 -11.39 6.64 -12.79
C GLN A 173 -11.71 8.12 -13.12
N GLY A 174 -10.84 8.81 -13.86
CA GLY A 174 -11.12 10.16 -14.36
C GLY A 174 -10.78 11.28 -13.37
N ALA A 175 -9.86 11.04 -12.43
CA ALA A 175 -9.24 12.13 -11.70
C ALA A 175 -8.57 13.10 -12.68
N THR A 176 -8.83 14.39 -12.51
CA THR A 176 -8.23 15.49 -13.28
C THR A 176 -7.26 16.30 -12.43
N LYS A 177 -7.39 16.20 -11.10
CA LYS A 177 -6.49 16.80 -10.12
C LYS A 177 -6.34 15.86 -8.93
N VAL A 178 -5.10 15.59 -8.54
CA VAL A 178 -4.74 14.64 -7.49
C VAL A 178 -3.92 15.34 -6.42
N TYR A 179 -4.46 15.46 -5.22
CA TYR A 179 -3.70 15.91 -4.05
C TYR A 179 -3.06 14.70 -3.37
N MET A 180 -1.73 14.69 -3.30
CA MET A 180 -0.93 13.58 -2.76
C MET A 180 -0.37 13.96 -1.38
N LEU A 181 -0.93 13.38 -0.32
CA LEU A 181 -0.54 13.65 1.07
C LEU A 181 0.17 12.45 1.65
N GLY A 182 1.29 12.63 2.37
CA GLY A 182 2.02 11.49 2.97
C GLY A 182 2.74 10.60 1.94
N PHE A 183 3.00 11.13 0.75
CA PHE A 183 3.81 10.46 -0.27
C PHE A 183 5.27 10.80 -0.04
N ASP A 184 5.81 10.35 1.07
CA ASP A 184 7.22 10.58 1.36
C ASP A 184 8.08 9.55 0.63
N LEU A 185 9.24 9.98 0.15
CA LEU A 185 10.30 9.04 -0.22
C LEU A 185 11.08 8.66 1.05
N SER A 186 12.05 7.77 0.89
CA SER A 186 12.90 7.28 1.99
C SER A 186 14.38 7.48 1.71
N SER A 187 15.17 7.30 2.77
CA SER A 187 16.60 7.10 2.71
C SER A 187 16.96 5.87 3.55
N TYR A 188 17.92 5.07 3.10
CA TYR A 188 18.41 3.92 3.87
C TYR A 188 19.18 4.36 5.13
N ASP A 189 19.78 5.55 5.09
CA ASP A 189 20.51 6.15 6.22
C ASP A 189 19.57 6.83 7.22
N SER A 190 18.25 6.67 7.07
CA SER A 190 17.24 7.24 7.93
C SER A 190 16.32 6.15 8.49
N PRO A 191 15.68 6.37 9.64
CA PRO A 191 14.66 5.46 10.15
C PRO A 191 13.54 5.24 9.13
N LEU A 192 12.83 4.12 9.26
CA LEU A 192 11.64 3.86 8.47
C LEU A 192 10.64 5.02 8.56
N ASN A 193 10.28 5.58 7.40
CA ASN A 193 9.30 6.65 7.28
C ASN A 193 7.92 6.05 6.97
N ASN A 194 7.17 5.77 8.03
CA ASN A 194 5.79 5.34 7.95
C ASN A 194 5.09 5.62 9.28
N ILE A 195 3.92 6.26 9.28
CA ILE A 195 3.23 6.60 10.53
C ILE A 195 2.74 5.37 11.32
N TYR A 196 2.65 4.21 10.65
CA TYR A 196 2.18 2.96 11.26
C TYR A 196 3.30 2.00 11.63
N LYS A 197 4.57 2.38 11.47
CA LYS A 197 5.69 1.54 11.90
C LYS A 197 5.53 1.16 13.38
N GLY A 198 5.86 -0.08 13.72
CA GLY A 198 5.66 -0.65 15.06
C GLY A 198 4.24 -1.14 15.35
N SER A 199 3.24 -0.87 14.50
CA SER A 199 1.89 -1.42 14.63
C SER A 199 1.74 -2.76 13.90
N ASN A 200 0.64 -3.47 14.14
CA ASN A 200 0.30 -4.72 13.45
C ASN A 200 0.45 -4.58 11.92
N ASN A 201 1.03 -5.60 11.29
CA ASN A 201 1.27 -5.69 9.84
C ASN A 201 2.25 -4.65 9.26
N TYR A 202 2.98 -3.94 10.12
CA TYR A 202 4.08 -3.05 9.73
C TYR A 202 5.40 -3.48 10.37
N LEU A 203 6.50 -3.06 9.75
CA LEU A 203 7.84 -3.24 10.30
C LEU A 203 8.01 -2.46 11.61
N PRO A 204 8.86 -2.92 12.53
CA PRO A 204 9.12 -2.25 13.80
C PRO A 204 9.77 -0.88 13.61
N GLU A 205 9.62 0.00 14.62
CA GLU A 205 10.14 1.38 14.61
C GLU A 205 11.65 1.49 14.35
N TYR A 206 12.42 0.48 14.76
CA TYR A 206 13.88 0.43 14.61
C TYR A 206 14.34 0.00 13.21
N ALA A 207 13.43 -0.42 12.32
CA ALA A 207 13.78 -0.79 10.96
C ALA A 207 14.33 0.43 10.19
N LYS A 208 15.29 0.19 9.30
CA LYS A 208 15.85 1.24 8.44
C LYS A 208 14.88 1.59 7.31
N GLY A 209 15.01 2.78 6.74
CA GLY A 209 14.29 3.17 5.54
C GLY A 209 14.54 2.24 4.36
N PHE A 210 13.61 2.22 3.42
CA PHE A 210 13.77 1.48 2.16
C PHE A 210 14.61 2.27 1.15
N ASN A 211 15.06 1.59 0.10
CA ASN A 211 15.55 2.28 -1.09
C ASN A 211 14.34 2.86 -1.87
N PRO A 212 14.30 4.19 -2.14
CA PRO A 212 13.14 4.83 -2.75
C PRO A 212 13.03 4.61 -4.28
N VAL A 213 13.95 3.90 -4.92
CA VAL A 213 14.01 3.73 -6.39
C VAL A 213 12.67 3.25 -6.96
N ASN A 214 12.05 2.23 -6.36
CA ASN A 214 10.77 1.70 -6.88
C ASN A 214 9.65 2.74 -6.80
N TRP A 215 9.55 3.50 -5.70
CA TRP A 215 8.54 4.55 -5.57
C TRP A 215 8.76 5.70 -6.55
N ASN A 216 10.02 6.09 -6.79
CA ASN A 216 10.37 7.09 -7.81
C ASN A 216 9.98 6.65 -9.22
N LEU A 217 10.22 5.38 -9.56
CA LEU A 217 9.85 4.82 -10.87
C LEU A 217 8.33 4.78 -11.04
N GLN A 218 7.60 4.32 -10.03
CA GLN A 218 6.13 4.24 -10.05
C GLN A 218 5.48 5.62 -10.16
N LEU A 219 5.92 6.59 -9.33
CA LEU A 219 5.45 7.98 -9.43
C LEU A 219 5.79 8.58 -10.79
N GLY A 220 7.01 8.37 -11.29
CA GLY A 220 7.42 8.84 -12.61
C GLY A 220 6.60 8.23 -13.75
N ALA A 221 6.22 6.96 -13.64
CA ALA A 221 5.33 6.29 -14.58
C ALA A 221 3.93 6.93 -14.57
N ILE A 222 3.34 7.11 -13.39
CA ILE A 222 2.03 7.78 -13.23
C ILE A 222 2.07 9.19 -13.84
N PHE A 223 3.04 10.03 -13.46
CA PHE A 223 3.12 11.40 -13.95
C PHE A 223 3.32 11.47 -15.47
N GLY A 224 4.05 10.50 -16.03
CA GLY A 224 4.29 10.39 -17.47
C GLY A 224 3.12 9.80 -18.26
N GLU A 225 2.34 8.90 -17.68
CA GLU A 225 1.15 8.28 -18.27
C GLU A 225 -0.03 9.25 -18.28
N PHE A 226 -0.29 9.92 -17.15
CA PHE A 226 -1.43 10.82 -16.96
C PHE A 226 -1.05 12.30 -17.11
N LYS A 227 -0.54 12.67 -18.28
CA LYS A 227 -0.03 14.04 -18.54
C LYS A 227 -1.06 15.16 -18.38
N ASP A 228 -2.33 14.84 -18.57
CA ASP A 228 -3.45 15.78 -18.48
C ASP A 228 -4.01 15.92 -17.05
N VAL A 229 -3.46 15.15 -16.09
CA VAL A 229 -3.84 15.22 -14.68
C VAL A 229 -2.88 16.14 -13.93
N GLU A 230 -3.43 17.09 -13.17
CA GLU A 230 -2.64 17.94 -12.28
C GLU A 230 -2.34 17.21 -10.96
N PHE A 231 -1.07 16.94 -10.68
CA PHE A 231 -0.62 16.35 -9.42
C PHE A 231 -0.14 17.44 -8.47
N ILE A 232 -0.72 17.50 -7.28
CA ILE A 232 -0.32 18.39 -6.19
C ILE A 232 0.33 17.56 -5.10
N TRP A 233 1.66 17.53 -5.05
CA TRP A 233 2.39 16.79 -4.04
C TRP A 233 2.63 17.66 -2.80
N VAL A 234 1.99 17.28 -1.69
CA VAL A 234 1.89 18.10 -0.48
C VAL A 234 3.02 17.75 0.48
N ASN A 235 3.87 18.74 0.80
CA ASN A 235 5.02 18.60 1.71
C ASN A 235 5.89 17.35 1.44
N PRO A 236 6.35 17.12 0.19
CA PRO A 236 7.15 15.95 -0.12
C PRO A 236 8.49 15.93 0.63
N VAL A 237 8.89 14.76 1.11
CA VAL A 237 10.14 14.53 1.84
C VAL A 237 11.07 13.61 1.04
N HIS A 238 12.40 13.82 1.17
CA HIS A 238 13.44 13.05 0.49
C HIS A 238 13.35 13.03 -1.05
N THR A 239 12.80 14.11 -1.65
CA THR A 239 12.70 14.28 -3.10
C THR A 239 13.39 15.56 -3.59
N SER A 240 13.81 15.57 -4.86
CA SER A 240 14.31 16.77 -5.53
C SER A 240 13.17 17.46 -6.29
N LEU A 241 12.65 18.56 -5.73
CA LEU A 241 11.53 19.31 -6.33
C LEU A 241 11.86 19.86 -7.73
N ASP A 242 13.07 20.41 -7.88
CA ASP A 242 13.52 20.97 -9.16
C ASP A 242 13.70 19.88 -10.21
N GLY A 243 14.23 18.71 -9.82
CA GLY A 243 14.35 17.55 -10.70
C GLY A 243 13.00 17.03 -11.19
N VAL A 244 12.01 16.94 -10.28
CA VAL A 244 10.65 16.53 -10.63
C VAL A 244 9.99 17.54 -11.57
N ARG A 245 10.05 18.85 -11.28
CA ARG A 245 9.49 19.92 -12.14
C ARG A 245 10.17 20.03 -13.51
N ALA A 246 11.47 19.74 -13.57
CA ALA A 246 12.20 19.72 -14.83
C ALA A 246 11.62 18.62 -15.75
N LYS A 247 11.32 17.45 -15.20
CA LYS A 247 10.86 16.26 -15.92
C LYS A 247 9.35 16.22 -16.17
N PHE A 248 8.55 16.63 -15.19
CA PHE A 248 7.09 16.51 -15.22
C PHE A 248 6.44 17.88 -14.99
N LYS A 249 5.79 18.41 -16.03
CA LYS A 249 5.16 19.75 -16.00
C LYS A 249 3.80 19.77 -15.31
N ASN A 250 3.19 18.61 -15.15
CA ASN A 250 1.92 18.39 -14.50
C ASN A 250 2.04 18.13 -12.99
N VAL A 251 3.24 18.29 -12.40
CA VAL A 251 3.49 18.08 -10.98
C VAL A 251 3.83 19.41 -10.30
N ASN A 252 2.99 19.80 -9.36
CA ASN A 252 3.12 20.98 -8.52
C ASN A 252 3.28 20.58 -7.05
N PHE A 253 3.69 21.54 -6.23
CA PHE A 253 3.94 21.31 -4.80
C PHE A 253 3.22 22.36 -3.97
N LEU A 254 2.63 21.94 -2.87
CA LEU A 254 2.07 22.82 -1.85
C LEU A 254 2.57 22.41 -0.47
N THR A 255 2.62 23.37 0.44
CA THR A 255 2.66 23.05 1.86
C THR A 255 1.27 22.70 2.38
N TYR A 256 1.18 22.03 3.54
CA TYR A 256 -0.11 21.85 4.20
C TYR A 256 -0.81 23.18 4.47
N GLU A 257 -0.08 24.22 4.87
CA GLU A 257 -0.63 25.57 5.10
C GLU A 257 -1.25 26.16 3.84
N GLN A 258 -0.54 26.10 2.71
CA GLN A 258 -1.07 26.56 1.43
C GLN A 258 -2.28 25.76 0.98
N LEU A 259 -2.27 24.44 1.20
CA LEU A 259 -3.42 23.60 0.92
C LEU A 259 -4.62 24.02 1.78
N TYR A 260 -4.43 24.17 3.10
CA TYR A 260 -5.47 24.60 4.02
C TYR A 260 -6.12 25.92 3.60
N ASP A 261 -5.33 26.89 3.17
CA ASP A 261 -5.85 28.18 2.73
C ASP A 261 -6.59 28.10 1.39
N SER A 262 -6.25 27.13 0.54
CA SER A 262 -6.87 26.96 -0.78
C SER A 262 -8.21 26.22 -0.76
N ILE A 263 -8.49 25.45 0.29
CA ILE A 263 -9.70 24.60 0.39
C ILE A 263 -10.73 25.11 1.41
N ARG A 264 -10.48 26.29 1.99
CA ARG A 264 -11.41 27.00 2.86
C ARG A 264 -12.55 27.65 2.08
#